data_AF-A0A161MG37-F1
#
_entry.id   AF-A0A161MG37-F1
#
_cell.length_a   1.000
_cell.length_b   1.000
_cell.length_c   1.000
_cell.angle_alpha   90.00
_cell.angle_beta   90.00
_cell.angle_gamma   90.00
#
_symmetry.space_group_name_H-M   'P 1'
#
loop_
_entity.id
_entity.type
_entity.pdbx_description
1 polymer ?
#
loop_
_entity_poly.entity_id
_entity_poly.type
_entity_poly.pdbx_seq_one_letter_code
_entity_poly.pdbx_strand_id
1 'polypeptide(L)'
;MSNWRDEFKKIYGCLEENFRVEFIDRAQKSLSNIIYKELNFELKDCSSYVFNNSMKDSVWIMKARSGLLNLNFKIYQHCEHNSLCTLCNLSQVEDAYHFIAVCSALSDIRLKYFN
;
A
#
# COMPACT_ATOMS: atom_id res chain seq x y z
N MET A 1 -31.83 -21.41 -26.80
CA MET A 1 -31.88 -20.10 -26.11
C MET A 1 -30.53 -19.91 -25.46
N SER A 2 -29.79 -18.84 -25.79
CA SER A 2 -28.50 -18.60 -25.14
C SER A 2 -28.72 -18.39 -23.65
N ASN A 3 -27.88 -19.02 -22.83
CA ASN A 3 -27.94 -18.84 -21.39
C ASN A 3 -27.23 -17.53 -21.07
N TRP A 4 -27.99 -16.43 -21.08
CA TRP A 4 -27.52 -15.07 -20.80
C TRP A 4 -26.67 -14.98 -19.51
N ARG A 5 -26.89 -15.89 -18.54
CA ARG A 5 -26.09 -15.97 -17.31
C ARG A 5 -24.64 -16.37 -17.60
N ASP A 6 -24.41 -17.27 -18.53
CA ASP A 6 -23.08 -17.74 -18.90
C ASP A 6 -22.35 -16.67 -19.71
N GLU A 7 -23.07 -15.96 -20.59
CA GLU A 7 -22.53 -14.79 -21.30
C GLU A 7 -22.17 -13.66 -20.33
N PHE A 8 -23.04 -13.36 -19.35
CA PHE A 8 -22.76 -12.35 -18.35
C PHE A 8 -21.56 -12.71 -17.46
N LYS A 9 -21.43 -13.98 -17.05
CA LYS A 9 -20.25 -14.46 -16.31
C LYS A 9 -18.96 -14.28 -17.11
N LYS A 10 -18.98 -14.53 -18.42
CA LYS A 10 -17.81 -14.30 -19.28
C LYS A 10 -17.44 -12.83 -19.34
N ILE A 11 -18.42 -11.94 -19.51
CA ILE A 11 -18.19 -10.49 -19.53
C ILE A 11 -17.63 -10.02 -18.18
N TYR A 12 -18.22 -10.46 -17.07
CA TYR A 12 -17.75 -10.14 -15.73
C TYR A 12 -16.29 -10.58 -15.52
N GLY A 13 -15.95 -11.82 -15.86
CA GLY A 13 -14.57 -12.31 -15.74
C GLY A 13 -13.58 -11.56 -16.63
N CYS A 14 -14.00 -11.14 -17.82
CA CYS A 14 -13.18 -10.32 -18.71
C CYS A 14 -12.96 -8.90 -18.14
N LEU A 15 -13.99 -8.29 -17.55
CA LEU A 15 -13.87 -7.00 -16.86
C LEU A 15 -12.95 -7.09 -15.65
N GLU A 16 -13.13 -8.11 -14.81
CA GLU A 16 -12.31 -8.35 -13.62
C GLU A 16 -10.83 -8.50 -13.98
N GLU A 17 -10.52 -9.30 -15.01
CA GLU A 17 -9.15 -9.50 -15.49
C GLU A 17 -8.57 -8.21 -16.10
N ASN A 18 -9.35 -7.46 -16.88
CA ASN A 18 -8.90 -6.19 -17.43
C ASN A 18 -8.56 -5.18 -16.34
N PHE A 19 -9.41 -5.05 -15.31
CA PHE A 19 -9.11 -4.21 -14.15
C PHE A 19 -7.85 -4.68 -13.43
N ARG A 20 -7.70 -5.99 -13.21
CA ARG A 20 -6.53 -6.56 -12.54
C ARG A 20 -5.25 -6.18 -13.27
N VAL A 21 -5.19 -6.40 -14.59
CA VAL A 21 -4.02 -6.06 -15.41
C VAL A 21 -3.72 -4.56 -15.36
N GLU A 22 -4.75 -3.71 -15.49
CA GLU A 22 -4.59 -2.26 -15.45
C GLU A 22 -4.03 -1.77 -14.11
N PHE A 23 -4.55 -2.26 -12.98
CA PHE A 23 -4.07 -1.84 -11.67
C PHE A 23 -2.66 -2.34 -11.36
N ILE A 24 -2.30 -3.55 -11.82
CA ILE A 24 -0.93 -4.07 -11.71
C ILE A 24 0.03 -3.16 -12.49
N ASP A 25 -0.31 -2.81 -13.73
CA ASP A 25 0.51 -1.94 -14.57
C ASP A 25 0.70 -0.55 -13.93
N ARG A 26 -0.38 0.05 -13.40
CA ARG A 26 -0.32 1.32 -12.67
C ARG A 26 0.55 1.26 -11.42
N ALA A 27 0.45 0.16 -10.66
CA ALA A 27 1.25 -0.04 -9.45
C ALA A 27 2.74 -0.15 -9.78
N GLN A 28 3.10 -0.96 -10.79
CA GLN A 28 4.48 -1.15 -11.23
C GLN A 28 5.10 0.12 -11.81
N LYS A 29 4.29 0.94 -12.50
CA LYS A 29 4.70 2.23 -13.07
C LYS A 29 4.64 3.39 -12.07
N SER A 30 4.29 3.16 -10.81
CA SER A 30 4.19 4.23 -9.82
C SER A 30 5.55 4.90 -9.59
N LEU A 31 5.57 6.23 -9.74
CA LEU A 31 6.74 7.06 -9.44
C LEU A 31 6.72 7.59 -7.99
N SER A 32 5.55 7.66 -7.37
CA SER A 32 5.33 8.37 -6.11
C SER A 32 5.34 7.47 -4.87
N ASN A 33 5.02 6.19 -5.00
CA ASN A 33 4.99 5.26 -3.89
C ASN A 33 5.78 3.99 -4.23
N ILE A 34 7.03 3.95 -3.76
CA ILE A 34 7.96 2.85 -4.06
C ILE A 34 7.47 1.50 -3.53
N ILE A 35 6.66 1.50 -2.47
CA ILE A 35 6.10 0.27 -1.87
C ILE A 35 5.23 -0.50 -2.88
N TYR A 36 4.63 0.18 -3.86
CA TYR A 36 3.82 -0.49 -4.89
C TYR A 36 4.64 -1.38 -5.83
N LYS A 37 5.94 -1.13 -5.96
CA LYS A 37 6.85 -1.97 -6.75
C LYS A 37 7.19 -3.28 -6.06
N GLU A 38 7.06 -3.31 -4.73
CA GLU A 38 7.33 -4.48 -3.89
C GLU A 38 6.07 -5.35 -3.67
N LEU A 39 4.97 -5.09 -4.38
CA LEU A 39 3.75 -5.87 -4.24
C LEU A 39 3.91 -7.27 -4.83
N ASN A 40 3.56 -8.28 -4.03
CA ASN A 40 3.42 -9.65 -4.49
C ASN A 40 2.00 -9.88 -5.05
N PHE A 41 1.88 -9.98 -6.38
CA PHE A 41 0.61 -10.18 -7.08
C PHE A 41 0.16 -11.65 -7.15
N GLU A 42 0.99 -12.59 -6.71
CA GLU A 42 0.64 -14.02 -6.67
C GLU A 42 -0.18 -14.39 -5.42
N LEU A 43 -0.26 -13.47 -4.45
CA LEU A 43 -1.13 -13.60 -3.28
C LEU A 43 -2.59 -13.53 -3.74
N LYS A 44 -3.20 -14.71 -3.94
CA LYS A 44 -4.60 -14.85 -4.39
C LYS A 44 -5.62 -14.28 -3.40
N ASP A 45 -5.20 -13.98 -2.17
CA ASP A 45 -6.08 -13.53 -1.09
C ASP A 45 -5.74 -12.09 -0.65
N CYS A 46 -5.78 -11.15 -1.60
CA CYS A 46 -5.64 -9.71 -1.37
C CYS A 46 -6.70 -9.13 -0.40
N SER A 47 -7.73 -9.92 -0.10
CA SER A 47 -8.85 -9.63 0.78
C SER A 47 -8.47 -9.76 2.28
N SER A 48 -7.39 -10.48 2.58
CA SER A 48 -7.05 -10.94 3.92
C SER A 48 -7.06 -9.83 4.97
N TYR A 49 -6.46 -8.67 4.73
CA TYR A 49 -6.38 -7.65 5.78
C TYR A 49 -7.66 -6.83 5.99
N VAL A 50 -8.62 -6.90 5.08
CA VAL A 50 -9.94 -6.25 5.22
C VAL A 50 -10.93 -7.20 5.88
N PHE A 51 -10.82 -8.51 5.62
CA PHE A 51 -11.73 -9.52 6.16
C PHE A 51 -11.23 -10.20 7.44
N ASN A 52 -9.91 -10.30 7.65
CA ASN A 52 -9.32 -11.02 8.78
C ASN A 52 -8.87 -10.09 9.93
N ASN A 53 -8.99 -8.77 9.77
CA ASN A 53 -8.61 -7.81 10.81
C ASN A 53 -9.81 -7.02 11.32
N SER A 54 -9.63 -6.39 12.48
CA SER A 54 -10.62 -5.41 12.95
C SER A 54 -10.66 -4.21 12.01
N MET A 55 -11.81 -3.54 11.93
CA MET A 55 -11.97 -2.31 11.16
C MET A 55 -10.89 -1.26 11.51
N LYS A 56 -10.49 -1.19 12.77
CA LYS A 56 -9.45 -0.25 13.24
C LYS A 56 -8.10 -0.56 12.59
N ASP A 57 -7.73 -1.83 12.51
CA ASP A 57 -6.46 -2.25 11.92
C ASP A 57 -6.48 -2.04 10.40
N SER A 58 -7.60 -2.36 9.74
CA SER A 58 -7.76 -2.11 8.30
C SER A 58 -7.61 -0.62 7.96
N VAL A 59 -8.10 0.29 8.81
CA VAL A 59 -7.89 1.75 8.63
C VAL A 59 -6.41 2.12 8.69
N TRP A 60 -5.66 1.58 9.64
CA TRP A 60 -4.22 1.87 9.75
C TRP A 60 -3.42 1.29 8.58
N ILE A 61 -3.74 0.08 8.16
CA ILE A 61 -3.12 -0.55 6.98
C ILE A 61 -3.39 0.28 5.72
N MET A 62 -4.64 0.72 5.52
CA MET A 62 -4.97 1.60 4.40
C MET A 62 -4.17 2.90 4.47
N LYS A 63 -4.13 3.57 5.62
CA LYS A 63 -3.37 4.82 5.79
C LYS A 63 -1.89 4.66 5.47
N ALA A 64 -1.28 3.56 5.92
CA ALA A 64 0.12 3.25 5.63
C ALA A 64 0.35 3.05 4.13
N ARG A 65 -0.49 2.23 3.48
CA ARG A 65 -0.32 1.89 2.05
C ARG A 65 -0.58 3.06 1.11
N SER A 66 -1.51 3.94 1.46
CA SER A 66 -1.89 5.08 0.62
C SER A 66 -1.16 6.38 0.97
N GLY A 67 -0.14 6.34 1.84
CA GLY A 67 0.61 7.54 2.23
C GLY A 67 -0.23 8.59 2.97
N LEU A 68 -1.26 8.15 3.73
CA LEU A 68 -2.14 9.02 4.53
C LEU A 68 -1.74 9.05 6.01
N LEU A 69 -0.60 8.47 6.37
CA LEU A 69 0.00 8.71 7.67
C LEU A 69 0.40 10.18 7.78
N ASN A 70 0.18 10.79 8.95
CA ASN A 70 0.56 12.17 9.19
C ASN A 70 2.06 12.25 9.52
N LEU A 71 2.89 12.01 8.50
CA LEU A 71 4.34 12.08 8.56
C LEU A 71 4.84 13.41 7.98
N ASN A 72 6.12 13.68 8.18
CA ASN A 72 6.79 14.87 7.67
C ASN A 72 6.78 14.92 6.13
N PHE A 73 7.04 13.79 5.45
CA PHE A 73 6.89 13.72 4.00
C PHE A 73 5.45 13.39 3.59
N LYS A 74 4.88 14.20 2.69
CA LYS A 74 3.55 13.99 2.11
C LYS A 74 3.60 14.09 0.59
N ILE A 75 3.17 13.03 -0.08
CA ILE A 75 3.21 12.92 -1.55
C ILE A 75 2.44 14.05 -2.26
N TYR A 76 1.37 14.56 -1.63
CA TYR A 76 0.51 15.61 -2.18
C TYR A 76 0.91 17.04 -1.77
N GLN A 77 1.91 17.19 -0.90
CA GLN A 77 2.33 18.50 -0.38
C GLN A 77 3.73 18.82 -0.91
N HIS A 78 3.82 19.72 -1.88
CA HIS A 78 5.07 20.17 -2.51
C HIS A 78 5.95 21.06 -1.59
N CYS A 79 5.83 20.94 -0.27
CA CYS A 79 6.57 21.79 0.66
C CYS A 79 7.95 21.18 0.97
N GLU A 80 9.01 21.88 0.56
CA GLU A 80 10.42 21.49 0.74
C GLU A 80 10.90 21.56 2.20
N HIS A 81 10.14 22.21 3.09
CA HIS A 81 10.55 22.43 4.47
C HIS A 81 9.96 21.34 5.37
N ASN A 82 10.86 20.54 5.97
CA ASN A 82 10.60 19.41 6.88
C ASN A 82 10.06 18.12 6.25
N SER A 83 10.77 17.53 5.28
CA SER A 83 10.54 16.15 4.85
C SER A 83 11.38 15.11 5.62
N LEU A 84 12.37 15.57 6.41
CA LEU A 84 13.30 14.69 7.10
C LEU A 84 12.70 14.08 8.37
N CYS A 85 13.16 12.87 8.69
CA CYS A 85 12.85 12.19 9.93
C CYS A 85 13.45 12.93 11.12
N THR A 86 12.59 13.25 12.08
CA THR A 86 12.99 13.90 13.34
C THR A 86 13.31 12.90 14.45
N LEU A 87 12.94 11.63 14.24
CA LEU A 87 13.15 10.56 15.20
C LEU A 87 14.54 9.94 15.08
N CYS A 88 15.07 9.85 13.85
CA CYS A 88 16.39 9.27 13.60
C CYS A 88 17.39 10.33 13.11
N ASN A 89 18.63 10.22 13.57
CA ASN A 89 19.72 11.12 13.16
C ASN A 89 20.38 10.70 11.83
N LEU A 90 19.60 10.09 10.93
CA LEU A 90 20.10 9.56 9.64
C LEU A 90 19.88 10.51 8.46
N SER A 91 19.25 11.66 8.69
CA SER A 91 18.92 12.66 7.66
C SER A 91 18.18 12.06 6.46
N GLN A 92 17.32 11.07 6.70
CA GLN A 92 16.48 10.41 5.69
C GLN A 92 15.11 11.09 5.62
N VAL A 93 14.45 10.99 4.47
CA VAL A 93 13.06 11.41 4.30
C VAL A 93 12.15 10.53 5.15
N GLU A 94 11.22 11.13 5.90
CA GLU A 94 10.23 10.42 6.71
C GLU A 94 8.96 10.16 5.92
N ASP A 95 9.05 9.18 5.01
CA ASP A 95 7.89 8.60 4.36
C ASP A 95 7.38 7.36 5.11
N ALA A 96 6.28 6.76 4.62
CA ALA A 96 5.70 5.57 5.23
C ALA A 96 6.68 4.39 5.28
N TYR A 97 7.55 4.25 4.26
CA TYR A 97 8.55 3.19 4.21
C TYR A 97 9.62 3.39 5.28
N HIS A 98 10.16 4.60 5.40
CA HIS A 98 11.14 4.95 6.42
C HIS A 98 10.55 4.75 7.83
N PHE A 99 9.35 5.28 8.08
CA PHE A 99 8.68 5.17 9.38
C PHE A 99 8.42 3.71 9.78
N ILE A 100 7.90 2.88 8.87
CA ILE A 100 7.47 1.51 9.19
C ILE A 100 8.63 0.51 9.17
N ALA A 101 9.59 0.66 8.25
CA ALA A 101 10.56 -0.40 7.95
C ALA A 101 12.02 -0.05 8.26
N VAL A 102 12.43 1.23 8.17
CA VAL A 102 13.86 1.60 8.17
C VAL A 102 14.31 2.35 9.43
N CYS A 103 13.47 3.23 9.98
CA CYS A 103 13.83 4.20 11.02
C CYS A 103 14.51 3.53 12.23
N SER A 104 15.77 3.84 12.51
CA SER A 104 16.52 3.17 13.60
C SER A 104 15.92 3.44 14.98
N ALA A 105 15.30 4.60 15.19
CA ALA A 105 14.64 4.95 16.46
C ALA A 105 13.41 4.06 16.78
N LEU A 106 12.88 3.36 15.77
CA LEU A 106 11.72 2.47 15.90
C LEU A 106 12.11 0.99 15.78
N SER A 107 13.42 0.65 15.87
CA SER A 107 13.91 -0.73 15.74
C SER A 107 13.22 -1.69 16.71
N ASP A 108 13.13 -1.31 17.98
CA ASP A 108 12.61 -2.20 19.02
C ASP A 108 11.10 -2.43 18.87
N ILE A 109 10.38 -1.40 18.41
CA ILE A 109 8.96 -1.49 18.09
C ILE A 109 8.78 -2.42 16.89
N ARG A 110 9.59 -2.29 15.83
CA ARG A 110 9.52 -3.20 14.68
C ARG A 110 9.78 -4.64 15.09
N LEU A 111 10.85 -4.89 15.84
CA LEU A 111 11.20 -6.23 16.30
C LEU A 111 10.12 -6.83 17.21
N LYS A 112 9.35 -6.01 17.91
CA LYS A 112 8.23 -6.47 18.74
C LYS A 112 7.01 -6.90 17.92
N TYR A 113 6.72 -6.24 16.80
CA TYR A 113 5.46 -6.41 16.07
C TYR A 113 5.59 -7.05 14.68
N PHE A 114 6.80 -7.11 14.10
CA PHE A 114 7.05 -7.61 12.75
C PHE A 114 8.08 -8.76 12.67
N ASN A 115 8.57 -9.27 13.82
CA ASN A 115 9.34 -10.53 13.87
C ASN A 115 8.43 -11.74 14.03
#